data_AF-A0A1S1X378-F1
#
_entry.id   AF-A0A1S1X378-F1
#
_cell.length_a   1.000
_cell.length_b   1.000
_cell.length_c   1.000
_cell.angle_alpha   90.00
_cell.angle_beta   90.00
_cell.angle_gamma   90.00
#
_symmetry.space_group_name_H-M   'P 1'
#
loop_
_entity.id
_entity.type
_entity.pdbx_description
1 polymer ?
#
loop_
_entity_poly.entity_id
_entity_poly.type
_entity_poly.pdbx_seq_one_letter_code
_entity_poly.pdbx_strand_id
1 'polypeptide(L)'
;MMKLIHSFDTEALATLLQQDASLSENLQQYLLFDGALNPGLLKHIRLSGMPWLSVFTQSDDGDEQLMSASPLLVQWEELRYAQIQRFLMQCDGMPMVSVWRTPESLPELAARLLPWCVVKADDQHFNLRFPDTRRLVDIVGVLDDEQRGQFFGPAVLCVVPTRFGAWETLAMPREALPLAEKAVLNAEQTLALIRAGEADETLYHMQFHRAIRPEVLADCHPAVEQALSQADKNGVDAPDERYQCCLDALRDPAAFNLRG
;
A
#
# COMPACT_ATOMS: atom_id res chain seq x y z
N MET A 1 11.33 -15.94 -5.78
CA MET A 1 11.19 -14.73 -4.95
C MET A 1 10.22 -15.10 -3.84
N MET A 2 10.53 -14.79 -2.58
CA MET A 2 9.60 -15.03 -1.47
C MET A 2 8.41 -14.10 -1.62
N LYS A 3 7.19 -14.59 -1.35
CA LYS A 3 6.00 -13.73 -1.35
C LYS A 3 5.98 -12.89 -0.07
N LEU A 4 5.65 -11.62 -0.19
CA LEU A 4 5.44 -10.72 0.94
C LEU A 4 4.04 -10.89 1.53
N ILE A 5 3.05 -11.14 0.68
CA ILE A 5 1.66 -11.43 1.06
C ILE A 5 1.11 -12.65 0.34
N HIS A 6 -0.04 -13.13 0.79
CA HIS A 6 -0.77 -14.17 0.07
C HIS A 6 -1.27 -13.66 -1.28
N SER A 7 -1.58 -14.60 -2.17
CA SER A 7 -2.11 -14.29 -3.49
C SER A 7 -3.43 -13.52 -3.41
N PHE A 8 -3.60 -12.56 -4.30
CA PHE A 8 -4.82 -11.76 -4.34
C PHE A 8 -6.06 -12.61 -4.62
N ASP A 9 -7.10 -12.41 -3.82
CA ASP A 9 -8.43 -12.92 -4.10
C ASP A 9 -9.11 -12.04 -5.14
N THR A 10 -8.89 -12.36 -6.42
CA THR A 10 -9.47 -11.56 -7.52
C THR A 10 -10.98 -11.70 -7.61
N GLU A 11 -11.58 -12.79 -7.11
CA GLU A 11 -13.03 -12.97 -7.11
C GLU A 11 -13.69 -12.07 -6.06
N ALA A 12 -13.09 -11.96 -4.87
CA ALA A 12 -13.51 -11.00 -3.86
C ALA A 12 -13.41 -9.56 -4.36
N LEU A 13 -12.32 -9.20 -5.07
CA LEU A 13 -12.20 -7.89 -5.68
C LEU A 13 -13.30 -7.62 -6.71
N ALA A 14 -13.57 -8.56 -7.61
CA ALA A 14 -14.64 -8.43 -8.60
C ALA A 14 -16.00 -8.19 -7.92
N THR A 15 -16.27 -8.92 -6.83
CA THR A 15 -17.49 -8.80 -6.04
C THR A 15 -17.61 -7.41 -5.39
N LEU A 16 -16.53 -6.91 -4.77
CA LEU A 16 -16.48 -5.57 -4.18
C LEU A 16 -16.74 -4.48 -5.24
N LEU A 17 -16.12 -4.62 -6.42
CA LEU A 17 -16.29 -3.69 -7.54
C LEU A 17 -17.72 -3.71 -8.11
N GLN A 18 -18.43 -4.83 -8.04
CA GLN A 18 -19.82 -4.90 -8.50
C GLN A 18 -20.82 -4.29 -7.52
N GLN A 19 -20.57 -4.39 -6.21
CA GLN A 19 -21.46 -3.85 -5.17
C GLN A 19 -21.62 -2.33 -5.26
N ASP A 20 -20.58 -1.65 -5.75
CA ASP A 20 -20.50 -0.19 -5.80
C ASP A 20 -20.88 0.40 -7.18
N ALA A 21 -21.25 -0.45 -8.15
CA ALA A 21 -21.54 -0.05 -9.53
C ALA A 21 -22.81 0.81 -9.69
N SER A 22 -23.61 1.00 -8.63
CA SER A 22 -24.82 1.83 -8.65
C SER A 22 -24.57 3.34 -8.49
N LEU A 23 -23.33 3.78 -8.32
CA LEU A 23 -22.99 5.17 -7.99
C LEU A 23 -22.46 5.95 -9.21
N SER A 24 -23.36 6.63 -9.92
CA SER A 24 -23.11 7.66 -10.94
C SER A 24 -22.45 7.22 -12.28
N GLU A 25 -22.93 7.82 -13.37
CA GLU A 25 -22.53 7.52 -14.76
C GLU A 25 -21.10 8.01 -15.13
N ASN A 26 -20.38 8.69 -14.23
CA ASN A 26 -19.10 9.35 -14.53
C ASN A 26 -17.89 8.82 -13.72
N LEU A 27 -18.01 7.67 -13.05
CA LEU A 27 -16.87 7.11 -12.31
C LEU A 27 -15.86 6.45 -13.24
N GLN A 28 -14.59 6.73 -12.98
CA GLN A 28 -13.44 6.10 -13.62
C GLN A 28 -12.76 5.15 -12.64
N GLN A 29 -12.14 4.08 -13.15
CA GLN A 29 -11.49 3.05 -12.33
C GLN A 29 -9.99 3.02 -12.61
N TYR A 30 -9.21 2.95 -11.53
CA TYR A 30 -7.75 3.04 -11.60
C TYR A 30 -7.05 2.03 -10.71
N LEU A 31 -5.84 1.63 -11.14
CA LEU A 31 -4.90 0.81 -10.37
C LEU A 31 -3.75 1.75 -10.14
N LEU A 32 -3.45 1.98 -8.89
CA LEU A 32 -2.20 2.61 -8.50
C LEU A 32 -1.23 1.48 -8.16
N PHE A 33 -0.25 1.30 -9.03
CA PHE A 33 0.87 0.41 -8.77
C PHE A 33 2.07 1.20 -8.25
N ASP A 34 2.92 0.59 -7.44
CA ASP A 34 4.25 1.15 -7.16
C ASP A 34 5.34 0.14 -7.57
N GLY A 35 6.09 0.48 -8.61
CA GLY A 35 7.08 -0.39 -9.24
C GLY A 35 8.31 -0.73 -8.38
N ALA A 36 8.44 -0.20 -7.16
CA ALA A 36 9.61 -0.44 -6.30
C ALA A 36 9.90 -1.93 -6.07
N LEU A 37 8.86 -2.76 -5.97
CA LEU A 37 8.99 -4.21 -5.75
C LEU A 37 9.05 -5.02 -7.05
N ASN A 38 8.71 -4.42 -8.20
CA ASN A 38 8.74 -5.08 -9.50
C ASN A 38 9.28 -4.12 -10.59
N PRO A 39 10.62 -4.06 -10.79
CA PRO A 39 11.25 -3.20 -11.78
C PRO A 39 10.78 -3.45 -13.23
N GLY A 40 10.22 -4.63 -13.51
CA GLY A 40 9.68 -4.96 -14.83
C GLY A 40 8.30 -4.37 -15.11
N LEU A 41 7.61 -3.83 -14.10
CA LEU A 41 6.20 -3.44 -14.21
C LEU A 41 5.97 -2.35 -15.26
N LEU A 42 6.81 -1.30 -15.30
CA LEU A 42 6.66 -0.19 -16.25
C LEU A 42 6.62 -0.68 -17.70
N LYS A 43 7.47 -1.66 -18.04
CA LYS A 43 7.49 -2.26 -19.38
C LYS A 43 6.17 -2.96 -19.71
N HIS A 44 5.59 -3.69 -18.75
CA HIS A 44 4.31 -4.38 -18.96
C HIS A 44 3.15 -3.41 -19.12
N ILE A 45 3.14 -2.32 -18.33
CA ILE A 45 2.12 -1.27 -18.45
C ILE A 45 2.19 -0.60 -19.83
N ARG A 46 3.40 -0.24 -20.31
CA ARG A 46 3.59 0.32 -21.66
C ARG A 46 3.07 -0.58 -22.78
N LEU A 47 3.29 -1.90 -22.65
CA LEU A 47 2.84 -2.88 -23.65
C LEU A 47 1.33 -3.19 -23.56
N SER A 48 0.64 -2.69 -22.54
CA SER A 48 -0.76 -3.00 -22.28
C SER A 48 -1.74 -2.30 -23.22
N GLY A 49 -1.33 -1.16 -23.78
CA GLY A 49 -2.20 -0.26 -24.54
C GLY A 49 -3.34 0.38 -23.72
N MET A 50 -3.30 0.29 -22.39
CA MET A 50 -4.23 1.00 -21.50
C MET A 50 -3.70 2.41 -21.19
N PRO A 51 -4.57 3.41 -20.97
CA PRO A 51 -4.13 4.72 -20.52
C PRO A 51 -3.45 4.62 -19.15
N TRP A 52 -2.30 5.25 -18.99
CA TRP A 52 -1.56 5.25 -17.73
C TRP A 52 -0.75 6.54 -17.59
N LEU A 53 -0.37 6.88 -16.36
CA LEU A 53 0.43 8.05 -16.01
C LEU A 53 1.38 7.69 -14.86
N SER A 54 2.61 8.19 -14.91
CA SER A 54 3.50 8.18 -13.73
C SER A 54 3.18 9.38 -12.84
N VAL A 55 3.02 9.15 -11.54
CA VAL A 55 2.65 10.18 -10.56
C VAL A 55 3.78 11.21 -10.37
N PHE A 56 5.05 10.85 -10.55
CA PHE A 56 6.15 11.80 -10.41
C PHE A 56 6.35 12.66 -11.65
N THR A 57 6.29 12.05 -12.83
CA THR A 57 6.49 12.78 -14.09
C THR A 57 5.22 13.47 -14.57
N GLN A 58 4.05 13.07 -14.07
CA GLN A 58 2.75 13.50 -14.60
C GLN A 58 2.65 13.27 -16.11
N SER A 59 3.36 12.25 -16.62
CA SER A 59 3.40 11.87 -18.04
C SER A 59 3.64 10.36 -18.21
N ASP A 60 3.28 9.83 -19.38
CA ASP A 60 3.52 8.46 -19.84
C ASP A 60 4.80 8.32 -20.71
N ASP A 61 5.42 9.44 -21.07
CA ASP A 61 6.61 9.53 -21.93
C ASP A 61 7.81 10.24 -21.29
N GLY A 62 7.79 10.40 -19.95
CA GLY A 62 8.81 11.13 -19.19
C GLY A 62 10.17 10.42 -19.05
N ASP A 63 10.99 10.90 -18.11
CA ASP A 63 12.28 10.27 -17.79
C ASP A 63 12.08 8.82 -17.28
N GLU A 64 12.72 7.86 -17.95
CA GLU A 64 12.49 6.44 -17.69
C GLU A 64 12.94 5.99 -16.30
N GLN A 65 14.03 6.57 -15.77
CA GLN A 65 14.51 6.24 -14.44
C GLN A 65 13.52 6.74 -13.38
N LEU A 66 13.06 7.98 -13.53
CA LEU A 66 12.08 8.59 -12.62
C LEU A 66 10.73 7.89 -12.69
N MET A 67 10.25 7.52 -13.89
CA MET A 67 9.01 6.74 -14.03
C MET A 67 9.13 5.34 -13.43
N SER A 68 10.27 4.67 -13.60
CA SER A 68 10.51 3.35 -12.98
C SER A 68 10.50 3.42 -11.46
N ALA A 69 10.86 4.58 -10.91
CA ALA A 69 10.79 4.89 -9.49
C ALA A 69 9.46 5.55 -9.07
N SER A 70 8.48 5.68 -9.96
CA SER A 70 7.22 6.36 -9.66
C SER A 70 6.09 5.38 -9.38
N PRO A 71 5.11 5.75 -8.52
CA PRO A 71 3.80 5.14 -8.60
C PRO A 71 3.20 5.34 -10.01
N LEU A 72 2.64 4.27 -10.56
CA LEU A 72 2.08 4.19 -11.91
C LEU A 72 0.57 4.03 -11.79
N LEU A 73 -0.17 5.03 -12.24
CA LEU A 73 -1.62 5.05 -12.26
C LEU A 73 -2.10 4.53 -13.61
N VAL A 74 -2.96 3.53 -13.63
CA VAL A 74 -3.45 2.87 -14.84
C VAL A 74 -4.96 2.89 -14.84
N GLN A 75 -5.56 3.48 -15.87
CA GLN A 75 -7.01 3.52 -16.04
C GLN A 75 -7.51 2.24 -16.73
N TRP A 76 -8.67 1.72 -16.31
CA TRP A 76 -9.37 0.69 -17.07
C TRP A 76 -10.87 0.90 -17.17
N GLU A 77 -11.44 0.09 -18.05
CA GLU A 77 -12.86 -0.12 -18.24
C GLU A 77 -13.23 -1.54 -17.78
N GLU A 78 -14.44 -1.75 -17.26
CA GLU A 78 -14.87 -3.04 -16.71
C GLU A 78 -14.75 -4.19 -17.71
N LEU A 79 -14.99 -3.91 -19.00
CA LEU A 79 -14.84 -4.88 -20.08
C LEU A 79 -13.41 -5.44 -20.21
N ARG A 80 -12.42 -4.78 -19.60
CA ARG A 80 -11.01 -5.21 -19.58
C ARG A 80 -10.62 -5.93 -18.29
N TYR A 81 -11.57 -6.38 -17.46
CA TYR A 81 -11.24 -7.03 -16.19
C TYR A 81 -10.30 -8.24 -16.32
N ALA A 82 -10.41 -9.03 -17.40
CA ALA A 82 -9.48 -10.13 -17.66
C ALA A 82 -8.02 -9.66 -17.88
N GLN A 83 -7.82 -8.46 -18.42
CA GLN A 83 -6.50 -7.85 -18.53
C GLN A 83 -5.99 -7.38 -17.16
N ILE A 84 -6.88 -6.86 -16.32
CA ILE A 84 -6.58 -6.48 -14.93
C ILE A 84 -6.14 -7.69 -14.09
N GLN A 85 -6.84 -8.82 -14.20
CA GLN A 85 -6.42 -10.04 -13.51
C GLN A 85 -4.99 -10.46 -13.90
N ARG A 86 -4.58 -10.26 -15.16
CA ARG A 86 -3.19 -10.51 -15.58
C ARG A 86 -2.19 -9.56 -14.92
N PHE A 87 -2.52 -8.29 -14.75
CA PHE A 87 -1.68 -7.34 -14.02
C PHE A 87 -1.55 -7.71 -12.55
N LEU A 88 -2.66 -8.09 -11.91
CA LEU A 88 -2.66 -8.55 -10.53
C LEU A 88 -1.79 -9.81 -10.36
N MET A 89 -1.87 -10.77 -11.30
CA MET A 89 -0.99 -11.95 -11.30
C MET A 89 0.50 -11.60 -11.47
N GLN A 90 0.85 -10.52 -12.18
CA GLN A 90 2.24 -10.05 -12.27
C GLN A 90 2.76 -9.47 -10.94
N CYS A 91 1.84 -9.07 -10.07
CA CYS A 91 2.11 -8.56 -8.73
C CYS A 91 1.86 -9.62 -7.64
N ASP A 92 1.69 -10.90 -8.02
CA ASP A 92 1.31 -11.95 -7.09
C ASP A 92 2.29 -12.05 -5.90
N GLY A 93 1.74 -11.93 -4.71
CA GLY A 93 2.49 -11.93 -3.46
C GLY A 93 3.26 -10.65 -3.14
N MET A 94 3.05 -9.56 -3.89
CA MET A 94 3.64 -8.23 -3.61
C MET A 94 2.52 -7.22 -3.35
N PRO A 95 2.51 -6.50 -2.22
CA PRO A 95 1.43 -5.58 -1.86
C PRO A 95 1.52 -4.23 -2.59
N MET A 96 1.76 -4.22 -3.89
CA MET A 96 2.14 -3.02 -4.63
C MET A 96 1.00 -2.44 -5.47
N VAL A 97 -0.26 -2.64 -5.05
CA VAL A 97 -1.43 -2.35 -5.87
C VAL A 97 -2.62 -1.88 -5.04
N SER A 98 -3.22 -0.77 -5.41
CA SER A 98 -4.52 -0.33 -4.87
C SER A 98 -5.48 -0.01 -6.00
N VAL A 99 -6.78 -0.15 -5.73
CA VAL A 99 -7.86 0.10 -6.69
C VAL A 99 -8.63 1.34 -6.27
N TRP A 100 -8.85 2.26 -7.19
CA TRP A 100 -9.50 3.52 -6.95
C TRP A 100 -10.71 3.71 -7.87
N ARG A 101 -11.77 4.32 -7.34
CA ARG A 101 -12.87 4.86 -8.14
C ARG A 101 -13.11 6.31 -7.79
N THR A 102 -13.07 7.17 -8.79
CA THR A 102 -13.23 8.63 -8.66
C THR A 102 -13.79 9.19 -9.96
N PRO A 103 -14.55 10.29 -9.93
CA PRO A 103 -14.93 11.01 -11.14
C PRO A 103 -13.75 11.74 -11.80
N GLU A 104 -12.64 11.93 -11.07
CA GLU A 104 -11.43 12.55 -11.60
C GLU A 104 -10.87 11.77 -12.79
N SER A 105 -10.38 12.51 -13.78
CA SER A 105 -9.58 12.00 -14.89
C SER A 105 -8.21 11.52 -14.42
N LEU A 106 -7.54 10.74 -15.28
CA LEU A 106 -6.21 10.20 -14.99
C LEU A 106 -5.19 11.29 -14.58
N PRO A 107 -5.09 12.46 -15.26
CA PRO A 107 -4.21 13.54 -14.81
C PRO A 107 -4.62 14.18 -13.48
N GLU A 108 -5.93 14.31 -13.21
CA GLU A 108 -6.42 14.91 -11.96
C GLU A 108 -6.11 14.03 -10.76
N LEU A 109 -6.35 12.71 -10.86
CA LEU A 109 -6.00 11.77 -9.80
C LEU A 109 -4.47 11.66 -9.61
N ALA A 110 -3.70 11.65 -10.70
CA ALA A 110 -2.23 11.65 -10.59
C ALA A 110 -1.72 12.92 -9.89
N ALA A 111 -2.28 14.09 -10.20
CA ALA A 111 -1.92 15.35 -9.54
C ALA A 111 -2.31 15.36 -8.06
N ARG A 112 -3.45 14.75 -7.71
CA ARG A 112 -3.89 14.60 -6.31
C ARG A 112 -2.97 13.73 -5.47
N LEU A 113 -2.48 12.63 -6.03
CA LEU A 113 -1.61 11.69 -5.32
C LEU A 113 -0.17 12.20 -5.17
N LEU A 114 0.31 13.04 -6.09
CA LEU A 114 1.69 13.52 -6.12
C LEU A 114 2.18 14.17 -4.80
N PRO A 115 1.44 15.12 -4.18
CA PRO A 115 1.82 15.72 -2.90
C PRO A 115 2.04 14.72 -1.78
N TRP A 116 1.40 13.54 -1.85
CA TRP A 116 1.47 12.50 -0.83
C TRP A 116 2.59 11.50 -1.05
N CYS A 117 3.24 11.51 -2.21
CA CYS A 117 4.40 10.67 -2.45
C CYS A 117 5.65 11.18 -1.72
N VAL A 118 5.73 12.49 -1.46
CA VAL A 118 6.81 13.14 -0.71
C VAL A 118 6.21 14.09 0.34
N VAL A 119 6.21 13.66 1.60
CA VAL A 119 5.61 14.41 2.71
C VAL A 119 6.66 15.14 3.52
N LYS A 120 6.29 16.29 4.09
CA LYS A 120 7.11 16.98 5.08
C LYS A 120 6.75 16.46 6.48
N ALA A 121 7.73 16.00 7.24
CA ALA A 121 7.61 15.64 8.65
C ALA A 121 8.85 16.10 9.41
N ASP A 122 8.68 16.76 10.56
CA ASP A 122 9.78 17.27 11.40
C ASP A 122 10.86 18.05 10.62
N ASP A 123 10.43 18.95 9.73
CA ASP A 123 11.29 19.74 8.83
C ASP A 123 12.14 18.95 7.82
N GLN A 124 11.91 17.65 7.70
CA GLN A 124 12.51 16.77 6.70
C GLN A 124 11.48 16.33 5.66
N HIS A 125 11.95 15.93 4.48
CA HIS A 125 11.10 15.35 3.44
C HIS A 125 11.29 13.85 3.44
N PHE A 126 10.20 13.12 3.58
CA PHE A 126 10.17 11.67 3.53
C PHE A 126 9.45 11.22 2.26
N ASN A 127 10.03 10.22 1.60
CA ASN A 127 9.31 9.47 0.58
C ASN A 127 8.32 8.57 1.30
N LEU A 128 7.05 8.96 1.32
CA LEU A 128 6.00 8.08 1.83
C LEU A 128 5.82 6.94 0.83
N ARG A 129 5.69 7.28 -0.46
CA ARG A 129 5.42 6.38 -1.61
C ARG A 129 4.36 5.31 -1.31
N PHE A 130 4.03 4.46 -2.28
CA PHE A 130 3.05 3.39 -2.10
C PHE A 130 3.62 2.00 -2.44
N PRO A 131 4.90 1.69 -2.12
CA PRO A 131 5.52 0.41 -2.50
C PRO A 131 4.78 -0.76 -1.85
N ASP A 132 4.19 -0.50 -0.68
CA ASP A 132 3.30 -1.39 0.04
C ASP A 132 1.96 -0.68 0.30
N THR A 133 1.04 -0.87 -0.62
CA THR A 133 -0.32 -0.33 -0.57
C THR A 133 -1.15 -0.83 0.62
N ARG A 134 -0.77 -1.90 1.33
CA ARG A 134 -1.44 -2.29 2.60
C ARG A 134 -1.27 -1.21 3.65
N ARG A 135 -0.12 -0.54 3.63
CA ARG A 135 0.22 0.55 4.55
C ARG A 135 -0.67 1.78 4.35
N LEU A 136 -1.45 1.85 3.26
CA LEU A 136 -2.42 2.93 3.06
C LEU A 136 -3.48 2.96 4.17
N VAL A 137 -3.79 1.82 4.79
CA VAL A 137 -4.68 1.78 5.96
C VAL A 137 -4.10 2.61 7.10
N ASP A 138 -2.82 2.41 7.41
CA ASP A 138 -2.13 3.14 8.49
C ASP A 138 -1.97 4.62 8.14
N ILE A 139 -1.63 4.92 6.88
CA ILE A 139 -1.56 6.30 6.37
C ILE A 139 -2.89 7.00 6.60
N VAL A 140 -3.99 6.45 6.09
CA VAL A 140 -5.32 7.05 6.21
C VAL A 140 -5.79 7.12 7.66
N GLY A 141 -5.39 6.15 8.49
CA GLY A 141 -5.71 6.09 9.91
C GLY A 141 -5.11 7.24 10.72
N VAL A 142 -3.95 7.77 10.33
CA VAL A 142 -3.31 8.92 11.02
C VAL A 142 -3.72 10.27 10.45
N LEU A 143 -4.22 10.33 9.21
CA LEU A 143 -4.65 11.59 8.62
C LEU A 143 -5.84 12.19 9.38
N ASP A 144 -5.89 13.51 9.49
CA ASP A 144 -7.10 14.21 9.96
C ASP A 144 -8.17 14.31 8.86
N ASP A 145 -9.32 14.91 9.18
CA ASP A 145 -10.43 15.04 8.21
C ASP A 145 -10.06 15.89 6.98
N GLU A 146 -9.25 16.95 7.17
CA GLU A 146 -8.84 17.82 6.07
C GLU A 146 -7.86 17.08 5.14
N GLN A 147 -6.84 16.45 5.72
CA GLN A 147 -5.86 15.65 5.00
C GLN A 147 -6.52 14.48 4.26
N ARG A 148 -7.48 13.78 4.87
CA ARG A 148 -8.26 12.73 4.17
C ARG A 148 -9.05 13.32 3.00
N GLY A 149 -9.70 14.46 3.20
CA GLY A 149 -10.43 15.15 2.14
C GLY A 149 -9.54 15.55 0.96
N GLN A 150 -8.30 15.97 1.22
CA GLN A 150 -7.31 16.32 0.20
C GLN A 150 -6.73 15.07 -0.48
N PHE A 151 -6.45 14.00 0.29
CA PHE A 151 -5.88 12.74 -0.21
C PHE A 151 -6.85 12.01 -1.16
N PHE A 152 -8.10 11.83 -0.74
CA PHE A 152 -9.10 11.10 -1.53
C PHE A 152 -9.85 12.01 -2.51
N GLY A 153 -10.04 13.28 -2.18
CA GLY A 153 -10.86 14.18 -3.00
C GLY A 153 -12.27 13.63 -3.20
N PRO A 154 -12.78 13.62 -4.44
CA PRO A 154 -14.09 13.09 -4.76
C PRO A 154 -14.11 11.57 -4.98
N ALA A 155 -13.03 10.84 -4.65
CA ALA A 155 -13.03 9.39 -4.72
C ALA A 155 -14.14 8.79 -3.85
N VAL A 156 -14.81 7.76 -4.39
CA VAL A 156 -15.89 7.05 -3.70
C VAL A 156 -15.45 5.68 -3.21
N LEU A 157 -14.36 5.16 -3.76
CA LEU A 157 -13.79 3.87 -3.39
C LEU A 157 -12.26 3.92 -3.48
N CYS A 158 -11.61 3.42 -2.43
CA CYS A 158 -10.23 2.98 -2.48
C CYS A 158 -10.13 1.63 -1.79
N VAL A 159 -9.59 0.63 -2.47
CA VAL A 159 -9.45 -0.74 -1.99
C VAL A 159 -7.99 -1.15 -2.04
N VAL A 160 -7.52 -1.80 -1.00
CA VAL A 160 -6.14 -2.28 -0.89
C VAL A 160 -6.15 -3.77 -0.56
N PRO A 161 -5.12 -4.53 -1.00
CA PRO A 161 -4.97 -5.90 -0.58
C PRO A 161 -4.65 -5.94 0.91
N THR A 162 -4.97 -7.06 1.56
CA THR A 162 -4.56 -7.38 2.91
C THR A 162 -3.33 -8.29 2.90
N ARG A 163 -2.77 -8.57 4.07
CA ARG A 163 -1.71 -9.58 4.29
C ARG A 163 -2.08 -10.96 3.75
N PHE A 164 -3.35 -11.31 3.83
CA PHE A 164 -3.88 -12.64 3.51
C PHE A 164 -4.57 -12.68 2.15
N GLY A 165 -4.27 -11.73 1.26
CA GLY A 165 -4.73 -11.75 -0.13
C GLY A 165 -6.18 -11.29 -0.31
N ALA A 166 -6.96 -11.17 0.76
CA ALA A 166 -8.26 -10.50 0.75
C ALA A 166 -8.11 -9.01 0.43
N TRP A 167 -9.23 -8.32 0.25
CA TRP A 167 -9.28 -6.88 -0.07
C TRP A 167 -10.05 -6.13 1.02
N GLU A 168 -9.59 -4.94 1.35
CA GLU A 168 -10.25 -4.05 2.32
C GLU A 168 -10.47 -2.66 1.73
N THR A 169 -11.62 -2.08 2.04
CA THR A 169 -11.98 -0.73 1.62
C THR A 169 -11.49 0.27 2.65
N LEU A 170 -10.80 1.31 2.20
CA LEU A 170 -10.35 2.41 3.06
C LEU A 170 -11.51 3.31 3.46
N ALA A 171 -11.40 3.94 4.63
CA ALA A 171 -12.39 4.90 5.10
C ALA A 171 -12.34 6.19 4.25
N MET A 172 -13.41 6.43 3.48
CA MET A 172 -13.55 7.64 2.67
C MET A 172 -13.76 8.89 3.55
N PRO A 173 -13.33 10.08 3.09
CA PRO A 173 -13.55 11.31 3.84
C PRO A 173 -15.02 11.68 3.87
N ARG A 174 -15.42 12.51 4.84
CA ARG A 174 -16.77 13.08 4.88
C ARG A 174 -16.97 14.17 3.82
N GLU A 175 -15.90 14.87 3.48
CA GLU A 175 -15.90 15.98 2.55
C GLU A 175 -14.75 15.82 1.55
N ALA A 176 -15.06 15.99 0.26
CA ALA A 176 -14.07 16.05 -0.79
C ALA A 176 -13.44 17.44 -0.81
N LEU A 177 -12.11 17.51 -0.66
CA LEU A 177 -11.38 18.78 -0.68
C LEU A 177 -10.49 18.89 -1.94
N PRO A 178 -10.11 20.12 -2.34
CA PRO A 178 -9.08 20.34 -3.35
C PRO A 178 -7.80 19.57 -3.01
N LEU A 179 -7.00 19.21 -4.02
CA LEU A 179 -5.72 18.56 -3.78
C LEU A 179 -4.79 19.47 -2.94
N ALA A 180 -3.96 18.86 -2.10
CA ALA A 180 -3.00 19.59 -1.29
C ALA A 180 -1.89 20.19 -2.17
N GLU A 181 -1.42 21.40 -1.87
CA GLU A 181 -0.19 21.91 -2.51
C GLU A 181 1.04 21.11 -2.04
N LYS A 182 1.05 20.73 -0.76
CA LYS A 182 2.06 19.89 -0.10
C LYS A 182 1.41 19.11 1.02
N ALA A 183 1.77 17.83 1.17
CA ALA A 183 1.38 17.05 2.34
C ALA A 183 2.37 17.30 3.49
N VAL A 184 1.84 17.61 4.66
CA VAL A 184 2.61 17.80 5.90
C VAL A 184 2.03 16.89 6.96
N LEU A 185 2.88 16.10 7.60
CA LEU A 185 2.52 15.28 8.75
C LEU A 185 3.08 15.93 10.01
N ASN A 186 2.28 15.96 11.06
CA ASN A 186 2.77 16.39 12.37
C ASN A 186 3.58 15.27 13.05
N ALA A 187 4.23 15.59 14.18
CA ALA A 187 5.07 14.64 14.91
C ALA A 187 4.29 13.40 15.42
N GLU A 188 3.03 13.57 15.82
CA GLU A 188 2.19 12.45 16.29
C GLU A 188 1.86 11.49 15.14
N GLN A 189 1.45 12.02 13.99
CA GLN A 189 1.18 11.26 12.78
C GLN A 189 2.43 10.51 12.30
N THR A 190 3.57 11.19 12.30
CA THR A 190 4.86 10.62 11.88
C THR A 190 5.26 9.47 12.80
N LEU A 191 5.17 9.66 14.12
CA LEU A 191 5.47 8.62 15.10
C LEU A 191 4.52 7.42 14.96
N ALA A 192 3.24 7.67 14.74
CA ALA A 192 2.25 6.61 14.54
C ALA A 192 2.57 5.77 13.28
N LEU A 193 2.99 6.39 12.18
CA LEU A 193 3.38 5.65 10.97
C LEU A 193 4.66 4.83 11.14
N ILE A 194 5.67 5.37 11.83
CA ILE A 194 6.90 4.64 12.16
C ILE A 194 6.55 3.40 12.97
N ARG A 195 5.72 3.55 14.02
CA ARG A 195 5.29 2.44 14.87
C ARG A 195 4.50 1.39 14.09
N ALA A 196 3.56 1.82 13.25
CA ALA A 196 2.79 0.89 12.44
C ALA A 196 3.69 0.07 11.49
N GLY A 197 4.76 0.68 10.96
CA GLY A 197 5.69 0.03 10.01
C GLY A 197 6.70 -0.92 10.65
N GLU A 198 6.88 -0.87 11.97
CA GLU A 198 7.96 -1.58 12.65
C GLU A 198 7.95 -3.10 12.41
N ALA A 199 6.77 -3.73 12.43
CA ALA A 199 6.63 -5.16 12.21
C ALA A 199 7.04 -5.56 10.77
N ASP A 200 6.61 -4.78 9.77
CA ASP A 200 6.97 -5.02 8.36
C ASP A 200 8.48 -4.80 8.13
N GLU A 201 9.06 -3.74 8.68
CA GLU A 201 10.49 -3.46 8.59
C GLU A 201 11.33 -4.55 9.25
N THR A 202 10.93 -4.99 10.44
CA THR A 202 11.58 -6.07 11.17
C THR A 202 11.56 -7.37 10.36
N LEU A 203 10.40 -7.73 9.80
CA LEU A 203 10.27 -8.90 8.94
C LEU A 203 11.11 -8.79 7.66
N TYR A 204 11.14 -7.61 7.04
CA TYR A 204 11.95 -7.36 5.86
C TYR A 204 13.45 -7.53 6.15
N HIS A 205 13.93 -7.13 7.32
CA HIS A 205 15.31 -7.43 7.74
C HIS A 205 15.54 -8.91 8.05
N MET A 206 14.53 -9.62 8.55
CA MET A 206 14.64 -11.04 8.89
C MET A 206 14.51 -11.99 7.70
N GLN A 207 13.97 -11.56 6.55
CA GLN A 207 13.71 -12.46 5.42
C GLN A 207 14.95 -13.21 4.89
N PHE A 208 16.14 -12.66 5.10
CA PHE A 208 17.42 -13.29 4.72
C PHE A 208 18.04 -14.12 5.86
N HIS A 209 17.43 -14.10 7.05
CA HIS A 209 17.93 -14.78 8.21
C HIS A 209 17.61 -16.28 8.15
N ARG A 210 18.65 -17.12 8.21
CA ARG A 210 18.56 -18.59 8.04
C ARG A 210 17.57 -19.33 8.95
N ALA A 211 17.20 -18.72 10.08
CA ALA A 211 16.30 -19.31 11.08
C ALA A 211 14.83 -19.20 10.71
N ILE A 212 14.47 -18.36 9.73
CA ILE A 212 13.10 -18.27 9.23
C ILE A 212 13.09 -18.62 7.75
N ARG A 213 12.11 -19.43 7.33
CA ARG A 213 11.91 -19.82 5.94
C ARG A 213 10.41 -19.91 5.61
N PRO A 214 9.67 -18.80 5.78
CA PRO A 214 8.26 -18.81 5.42
C PRO A 214 8.11 -18.95 3.90
N GLU A 215 7.02 -19.59 3.47
CA GLU A 215 6.61 -19.54 2.06
C GLU A 215 6.10 -18.13 1.72
N VAL A 216 5.36 -17.52 2.66
CA VAL A 216 4.81 -16.17 2.59
C VAL A 216 5.20 -15.38 3.85
N LEU A 217 5.89 -14.24 3.69
CA LEU A 217 6.39 -13.45 4.81
C LEU A 217 5.27 -12.94 5.73
N ALA A 218 4.09 -12.66 5.18
CA ALA A 218 2.91 -12.26 5.94
C ALA A 218 2.50 -13.26 7.05
N ASP A 219 2.83 -14.55 6.90
CA ASP A 219 2.51 -15.56 7.94
C ASP A 219 3.29 -15.32 9.23
N CYS A 220 4.44 -14.66 9.15
CA CYS A 220 5.24 -14.30 10.32
C CYS A 220 4.76 -13.02 11.01
N HIS A 221 3.89 -12.22 10.38
CA HIS A 221 3.50 -10.90 10.87
C HIS A 221 2.81 -10.93 12.25
N PRO A 222 1.80 -11.78 12.51
CA PRO A 222 1.14 -11.79 13.81
C PRO A 222 2.10 -12.08 14.97
N ALA A 223 3.06 -12.98 14.76
CA ALA A 223 4.07 -13.32 15.78
C ALA A 223 5.03 -12.15 16.05
N VAL A 224 5.46 -11.44 15.01
CA VAL A 224 6.32 -10.24 15.16
C VAL A 224 5.58 -9.12 15.84
N GLU A 225 4.35 -8.81 15.41
CA GLU A 225 3.51 -7.78 16.03
C GLU A 225 3.26 -8.07 17.52
N GLN A 226 2.96 -9.33 17.86
CA GLN A 226 2.80 -9.74 19.24
C GLN A 226 4.09 -9.59 20.06
N ALA A 227 5.24 -9.97 19.49
CA ALA A 227 6.54 -9.83 20.13
C ALA A 227 6.90 -8.35 20.40
N LEU A 228 6.67 -7.47 19.43
CA LEU A 228 6.88 -6.02 19.57
C LEU A 228 5.93 -5.42 20.63
N SER A 229 4.65 -5.81 20.61
CA SER A 229 3.70 -5.38 21.65
C SER A 229 4.12 -5.83 23.05
N GLN A 230 4.71 -7.02 23.18
CA GLN A 230 5.23 -7.51 24.45
C GLN A 230 6.52 -6.78 24.87
N ALA A 231 7.39 -6.45 23.91
CA ALA A 231 8.57 -5.63 24.14
C ALA A 231 8.18 -4.24 24.69
N ASP A 232 7.17 -3.59 24.10
CA ASP A 232 6.63 -2.31 24.58
C ASP A 232 6.15 -2.40 26.04
N LYS A 233 5.38 -3.44 26.37
CA LYS A 233 4.88 -3.68 27.74
C LYS A 233 6.01 -3.91 28.74
N ASN A 234 7.14 -4.42 28.29
CA ASN A 234 8.32 -4.69 29.11
C ASN A 234 9.32 -3.52 29.12
N GLY A 235 9.05 -2.43 28.40
CA GLY A 235 9.96 -1.27 28.29
C GLY A 235 11.24 -1.57 27.51
N VAL A 236 11.18 -2.50 26.55
CA VAL A 236 12.31 -2.85 25.68
C VAL A 236 12.33 -1.92 24.48
N ASP A 237 13.16 -0.88 24.55
CA ASP A 237 13.27 0.16 23.51
C ASP A 237 14.46 -0.06 22.56
N ALA A 238 15.47 -0.84 22.97
CA ALA A 238 16.68 -1.02 22.19
C ALA A 238 16.40 -1.82 20.90
N PRO A 239 16.75 -1.30 19.69
CA PRO A 239 16.42 -1.96 18.42
C PRO A 239 16.92 -3.40 18.32
N ASP A 240 18.14 -3.68 18.79
CA ASP A 240 18.73 -5.02 18.75
C ASP A 240 17.98 -6.02 19.66
N GLU A 241 17.51 -5.56 20.82
CA GLU A 241 16.72 -6.37 21.75
C GLU A 241 15.34 -6.66 21.19
N ARG A 242 14.68 -5.67 20.59
CA ARG A 242 13.38 -5.84 19.91
C ARG A 242 13.48 -6.79 18.73
N TYR A 243 14.52 -6.65 17.90
CA TYR A 243 14.83 -7.58 16.82
C TYR A 243 15.01 -9.00 17.35
N GLN A 244 15.75 -9.18 18.45
CA GLN A 244 15.97 -10.48 19.05
C GLN A 244 14.69 -11.10 19.61
N CYS A 245 13.81 -10.32 20.26
CA CYS A 245 12.49 -10.77 20.70
C CYS A 245 11.65 -11.32 19.54
N CYS A 246 11.63 -10.61 18.41
CA CYS A 246 10.92 -11.04 17.21
C CYS A 246 11.53 -12.32 16.61
N LEU A 247 12.86 -12.42 16.59
CA LEU A 247 13.55 -13.59 16.05
C LEU A 247 13.29 -14.84 16.90
N ASP A 248 13.26 -14.69 18.22
CA ASP A 248 12.94 -15.80 19.13
C ASP A 248 11.47 -16.22 18.99
N ALA A 249 10.56 -15.27 18.79
CA ALA A 249 9.14 -15.57 18.52
C ALA A 249 8.96 -16.42 17.24
N LEU A 250 9.75 -16.17 16.21
CA LEU A 250 9.66 -16.92 14.94
C LEU A 250 10.37 -18.29 14.97
N ARG A 251 11.27 -18.54 15.94
CA ARG A 251 11.99 -19.82 16.09
C ARG A 251 11.19 -20.90 16.79
N ASP A 252 10.23 -20.52 17.64
CA ASP A 252 9.36 -21.44 18.36
C ASP A 252 7.87 -21.11 18.11
N PRO A 253 7.30 -21.55 16.97
CA PRO A 253 5.88 -21.35 16.69
C PRO A 253 4.95 -22.03 17.70
N ALA A 254 5.44 -23.06 18.43
CA ALA A 254 4.65 -23.83 19.39
C ALA A 254 4.47 -23.10 20.72
N ALA A 255 5.34 -22.14 21.07
CA ALA A 255 5.20 -21.29 22.25
C ALA A 255 3.97 -20.36 22.20
N PHE A 256 3.35 -20.18 21.03
CA PHE A 256 2.28 -19.21 20.80
C PHE A 256 0.87 -19.79 20.63
N ASN A 257 0.72 -21.13 20.54
CA ASN A 257 -0.59 -21.79 20.54
C ASN A 257 -1.22 -21.93 21.94
N LEU A 258 -0.73 -21.20 22.95
CA LEU A 258 -1.26 -21.20 24.31
C LEU A 258 -1.64 -19.78 24.74
N ARG A 259 -2.81 -19.33 24.23
CA ARG A 259 -3.81 -18.44 24.87
C ARG A 259 -4.64 -17.73 23.79
N GLY A 260 -5.51 -18.50 23.14
CA GLY A 260 -6.81 -18.05 22.64
C GLY A 260 -7.88 -18.71 23.49
#